data_AF-A0AAN0VT31-F1
#
_entry.id   AF-A0AAN0VT31-F1
#
_cell.length_a   1.000
_cell.length_b   1.000
_cell.length_c   1.000
_cell.angle_alpha   90.00
_cell.angle_beta   90.00
_cell.angle_gamma   90.00
#
_symmetry.space_group_name_H-M   'P 1'
#
loop_
_entity.id
_entity.type
_entity.pdbx_description
1 polymer ?
#
loop_
_entity_poly.entity_id
_entity_poly.type
_entity_poly.pdbx_seq_one_letter_code
_entity_poly.pdbx_strand_id
1 'polypeptide(L)'
;MTINIKDIDSSLSELNIAIRDHYNWANKCLRLSLLGGEPDKEINDRHSHHHCRFSRWLGQRLQGVSLDRELILLIDKHHTAMHDAARALMLSIIARQVSEELLNHYNEAQQKFISSIDQYKEYLFSYRNLYDALTGLPLRHLMYQEFPLIRSRCERAERSLYLLIMDIDRFKTINDTWGHNAGDDVLRSVASILKGATRNEERIYRFGGEEFIMLLEATSREQAEQAGQRICQHLASHPVSVDDQAIRVTVTGGLTLVSADDSLHSAIGRADKAMYYGKNTGRNRCILALSDEEMVTLA
;
A
#
# COMPACT_ATOMS: atom_id res chain seq x y z
N MET A 1 -6.12 -7.96 -3.57
CA MET A 1 -6.09 -6.67 -4.28
C MET A 1 -5.51 -5.64 -3.33
N THR A 2 -4.54 -4.86 -3.77
CA THR A 2 -3.83 -3.86 -2.95
C THR A 2 -3.80 -2.54 -3.70
N ILE A 3 -3.89 -1.43 -2.97
CA ILE A 3 -3.68 -0.11 -3.56
C ILE A 3 -2.18 0.03 -3.80
N ASN A 4 -1.77 0.35 -5.03
CA ASN A 4 -0.37 0.58 -5.32
C ASN A 4 0.10 1.83 -4.59
N ILE A 5 1.15 1.72 -3.78
CA ILE A 5 1.72 2.83 -3.00
C ILE A 5 1.99 4.05 -3.88
N LYS A 6 2.52 3.85 -5.10
CA LYS A 6 2.82 4.95 -6.02
C LYS A 6 1.55 5.69 -6.48
N ASP A 7 0.42 5.00 -6.48
CA ASP A 7 -0.87 5.60 -6.84
C ASP A 7 -1.47 6.41 -5.69
N ILE A 8 -1.03 6.19 -4.44
CA ILE A 8 -1.50 6.92 -3.26
C ILE A 8 -1.01 8.36 -3.30
N ASP A 9 0.30 8.57 -3.49
CA ASP A 9 0.89 9.92 -3.51
C ASP A 9 0.30 10.75 -4.66
N SER A 10 0.11 10.13 -5.83
CA SER A 10 -0.59 10.74 -6.96
C SER A 10 -2.05 11.11 -6.62
N SER A 11 -2.79 10.23 -5.93
CA SER A 11 -4.16 10.51 -5.49
C SER A 11 -4.23 11.68 -4.52
N LEU A 12 -3.35 11.70 -3.52
CA LEU A 12 -3.28 12.80 -2.55
C LEU A 12 -3.02 14.14 -3.22
N SER A 13 -2.14 14.16 -4.22
CA SER A 13 -1.88 15.34 -5.05
C SER A 13 -3.14 15.78 -5.81
N GLU A 14 -3.83 14.86 -6.47
CA GLU A 14 -5.05 15.16 -7.22
C GLU A 14 -6.18 15.71 -6.33
N LEU A 15 -6.36 15.14 -5.13
CA LEU A 15 -7.33 15.64 -4.14
C LEU A 15 -7.01 17.08 -3.69
N ASN A 16 -5.72 17.39 -3.47
CA ASN A 16 -5.32 18.75 -3.10
C ASN A 16 -5.55 19.76 -4.24
N ILE A 17 -5.35 19.35 -5.50
CA ILE A 17 -5.65 20.22 -6.62
C ILE A 17 -7.16 20.39 -6.77
N ALA A 18 -7.96 19.34 -6.56
CA ALA A 18 -9.41 19.42 -6.58
C ALA A 18 -9.94 20.46 -5.60
N ILE A 19 -9.47 20.47 -4.35
CA ILE A 19 -9.88 21.49 -3.35
C ILE A 19 -9.56 22.91 -3.86
N ARG A 20 -8.36 23.11 -4.42
CA ARG A 20 -7.93 24.42 -4.94
C ARG A 20 -8.77 24.87 -6.13
N ASP A 21 -9.03 23.98 -7.08
CA ASP A 21 -9.82 24.26 -8.28
C ASP A 21 -11.25 24.64 -7.89
N HIS A 22 -11.85 23.95 -6.92
CA HIS A 22 -13.19 24.27 -6.42
C HIS A 22 -13.23 25.56 -5.59
N TYR A 23 -12.16 25.91 -4.87
CA TYR A 23 -12.05 27.22 -4.22
C TYR A 23 -12.01 28.36 -5.25
N ASN A 24 -11.22 28.20 -6.32
CA ASN A 24 -11.16 29.17 -7.40
C ASN A 24 -12.49 29.31 -8.14
N TRP A 25 -13.17 28.18 -8.36
CA TRP A 25 -14.51 28.17 -8.95
C TRP A 25 -15.55 28.85 -8.05
N ALA A 26 -15.53 28.62 -6.73
CA ALA A 26 -16.40 29.33 -5.80
C ALA A 26 -16.14 30.85 -5.82
N ASN A 27 -14.89 31.29 -5.91
CA ASN A 27 -14.53 32.71 -6.07
C ASN A 27 -15.07 33.31 -7.38
N LYS A 28 -15.08 32.53 -8.47
CA LYS A 28 -15.68 32.94 -9.74
C LYS A 28 -17.19 33.14 -9.61
N CYS A 29 -17.89 32.22 -8.93
CA CYS A 29 -19.32 32.36 -8.60
C CYS A 29 -19.61 33.60 -7.74
N LEU A 30 -18.79 33.85 -6.71
CA LEU A 30 -18.90 35.03 -5.85
C LEU A 30 -18.71 36.32 -6.67
N ARG A 31 -17.68 36.36 -7.53
CA ARG A 31 -17.39 37.51 -8.38
C ARG A 31 -18.55 37.82 -9.34
N LEU A 32 -19.13 36.80 -9.97
CA LEU A 32 -20.31 36.97 -10.84
C LEU A 32 -21.52 37.50 -10.06
N SER A 33 -21.72 37.01 -8.83
CA SER A 33 -22.80 37.45 -7.95
C SER A 33 -22.67 38.91 -7.52
N LEU A 34 -21.44 39.40 -7.31
CA LEU A 34 -21.17 40.76 -6.85
C LEU A 34 -21.02 41.80 -7.97
N LEU A 35 -20.36 41.41 -9.07
CA LEU A 35 -19.98 42.33 -10.15
C LEU A 35 -20.82 42.17 -11.41
N GLY A 36 -21.70 41.16 -11.46
CA GLY A 36 -22.44 40.78 -12.66
C GLY A 36 -21.59 40.04 -13.69
N GLY A 37 -22.22 39.67 -14.80
CA GLY A 37 -21.63 38.89 -15.90
C GLY A 37 -22.47 37.67 -16.28
N GLU A 38 -22.11 37.01 -17.38
CA GLU A 38 -22.77 35.76 -17.78
C GLU A 38 -22.07 34.55 -17.14
N PRO A 39 -22.79 33.65 -16.45
CA PRO A 39 -22.21 32.40 -15.98
C PRO A 39 -21.83 31.52 -17.17
N ASP A 40 -20.68 30.90 -17.10
CA ASP A 40 -20.24 29.97 -18.12
C ASP A 40 -20.77 28.55 -17.89
N LYS A 41 -20.43 27.65 -18.82
CA LYS A 41 -20.90 26.25 -18.81
C LYS A 41 -20.45 25.47 -17.58
N GLU A 42 -19.33 25.85 -16.96
CA GLU A 42 -18.86 25.25 -15.71
C GLU A 42 -19.77 25.56 -14.50
N ILE A 43 -20.69 26.52 -14.64
CA ILE A 43 -21.59 26.97 -13.58
C ILE A 43 -23.05 26.64 -13.91
N ASN A 44 -23.51 26.94 -15.13
CA ASN A 44 -24.94 26.87 -15.47
C ASN A 44 -25.40 25.56 -16.14
N ASP A 45 -24.48 24.72 -16.62
CA ASP A 45 -24.82 23.46 -17.28
C ASP A 45 -25.44 22.47 -16.29
N ARG A 46 -26.47 21.73 -16.70
CA ARG A 46 -27.09 20.66 -15.89
C ARG A 46 -26.09 19.57 -15.48
N HIS A 47 -25.01 19.42 -16.25
CA HIS A 47 -23.92 18.48 -15.99
C HIS A 47 -22.61 19.21 -15.68
N SER A 48 -22.68 20.37 -15.01
CA SER A 48 -21.50 21.18 -14.69
C SER A 48 -20.42 20.40 -13.94
N HIS A 49 -20.81 19.42 -13.13
CA HIS A 49 -19.88 18.49 -12.48
C HIS A 49 -18.97 17.78 -13.47
N HIS A 50 -19.42 17.39 -14.67
CA HIS A 50 -18.57 16.75 -15.69
C HIS A 50 -17.56 17.67 -16.37
N HIS A 51 -17.75 18.99 -16.27
CA HIS A 51 -16.84 19.97 -16.88
C HIS A 51 -15.59 20.25 -16.03
N CYS A 52 -15.61 19.89 -14.75
CA CYS A 52 -14.44 20.09 -13.88
C CYS A 52 -13.35 19.03 -14.15
N ARG A 53 -12.08 19.42 -13.95
CA ARG A 53 -10.95 18.49 -14.10
C ARG A 53 -11.07 17.28 -13.17
N PHE A 54 -11.57 17.48 -11.96
CA PHE A 54 -11.68 16.44 -10.94
C PHE A 54 -12.59 15.28 -11.36
N SER A 55 -13.67 15.54 -12.10
CA SER A 55 -14.54 14.50 -12.64
C SER A 55 -13.85 13.54 -13.61
N ARG A 56 -12.87 14.01 -14.38
CA ARG A 56 -12.07 13.11 -15.24
C ARG A 56 -11.24 12.14 -14.42
N TRP A 57 -10.65 12.63 -13.33
CA TRP A 57 -9.87 11.81 -12.40
C TRP A 57 -10.77 10.82 -11.64
N LEU A 58 -11.92 11.27 -11.12
CA LEU A 58 -12.92 10.39 -10.48
C LEU A 58 -13.42 9.30 -11.44
N GLY A 59 -13.72 9.66 -12.68
CA GLY A 59 -14.18 8.72 -13.71
C GLY A 59 -13.16 7.61 -13.99
N GLN A 60 -11.86 7.92 -14.02
CA GLN A 60 -10.81 6.91 -14.14
C GLN A 60 -10.72 6.00 -12.92
N ARG A 61 -10.86 6.56 -11.71
CA ARG A 61 -10.86 5.80 -10.45
C ARG A 61 -12.05 4.84 -10.33
N LEU A 62 -13.22 5.26 -10.80
CA LEU A 62 -14.46 4.46 -10.75
C LEU A 62 -14.49 3.27 -11.72
N GLN A 63 -13.61 3.23 -12.73
CA GLN A 63 -13.50 2.11 -13.67
C GLN A 63 -12.80 0.87 -13.06
N GLY A 64 -12.07 1.05 -11.96
CA GLY A 64 -11.33 -0.03 -11.28
C GLY A 64 -12.13 -0.74 -10.19
N VAL A 65 -11.66 -1.93 -9.81
CA VAL A 65 -12.06 -2.60 -8.55
C VAL A 65 -10.95 -2.39 -7.53
N SER A 66 -11.22 -1.62 -6.49
CA SER A 66 -10.27 -1.28 -5.43
C SER A 66 -10.93 -1.31 -4.05
N LEU A 67 -10.12 -1.45 -3.00
CA LEU A 67 -10.59 -1.51 -1.60
C LEU A 67 -11.25 -0.20 -1.13
N ASP A 68 -10.94 0.91 -1.79
CA ASP A 68 -11.40 2.26 -1.46
C ASP A 68 -12.62 2.72 -2.29
N ARG A 69 -13.23 1.81 -3.06
CA ARG A 69 -14.32 2.14 -3.99
C ARG A 69 -15.49 2.85 -3.33
N GLU A 70 -15.87 2.47 -2.12
CA GLU A 70 -16.98 3.10 -1.38
C GLU A 70 -16.69 4.57 -1.05
N LEU A 71 -15.45 4.90 -0.69
CA LEU A 71 -15.02 6.28 -0.43
C LEU A 71 -15.03 7.12 -1.71
N ILE A 72 -14.57 6.54 -2.82
CA ILE A 72 -14.61 7.22 -4.13
C ILE A 72 -16.06 7.49 -4.56
N LEU A 73 -16.97 6.52 -4.40
CA LEU A 73 -18.39 6.71 -4.69
C LEU A 73 -19.03 7.79 -3.81
N LEU A 74 -18.63 7.87 -2.54
CA LEU A 74 -19.09 8.92 -1.63
C LEU A 74 -18.63 10.31 -2.08
N ILE A 75 -17.38 10.43 -2.51
CA ILE A 75 -16.84 11.67 -3.07
C ILE A 75 -17.60 12.08 -4.33
N ASP A 76 -17.81 11.16 -5.28
CA ASP A 76 -18.54 11.42 -6.52
C ASP A 76 -19.98 11.92 -6.28
N LYS A 77 -20.68 11.28 -5.32
CA LYS A 77 -22.01 11.69 -4.89
C LYS A 77 -22.02 13.11 -4.32
N HIS A 78 -21.11 13.44 -3.40
CA HIS A 78 -21.06 14.76 -2.77
C HIS A 78 -20.57 15.84 -3.73
N HIS A 79 -19.66 15.51 -4.63
CA HIS A 79 -19.20 16.39 -5.70
C HIS A 79 -20.36 16.82 -6.61
N THR A 80 -21.16 15.85 -7.06
CA THR A 80 -22.35 16.12 -7.89
C THR A 80 -23.35 17.00 -7.14
N ALA A 81 -23.65 16.68 -5.88
CA ALA A 81 -24.58 17.45 -5.06
C ALA A 81 -24.13 18.91 -4.84
N MET A 82 -22.82 19.14 -4.62
CA MET A 82 -22.26 20.49 -4.49
C MET A 82 -22.43 21.30 -5.78
N HIS A 83 -22.14 20.71 -6.94
CA HIS A 83 -22.34 21.35 -8.24
C HIS A 83 -23.81 21.72 -8.50
N ASP A 84 -24.73 20.80 -8.19
CA ASP A 84 -26.17 21.06 -8.34
C ASP A 84 -26.67 22.18 -7.40
N ALA A 85 -26.23 22.17 -6.14
CA ALA A 85 -26.58 23.21 -5.17
C ALA A 85 -26.04 24.58 -5.60
N ALA A 86 -24.80 24.66 -6.09
CA ALA A 86 -24.22 25.89 -6.59
C ALA A 86 -24.94 26.41 -7.83
N ARG A 87 -25.31 25.53 -8.76
CA ARG A 87 -26.10 25.91 -9.95
C ARG A 87 -27.45 26.47 -9.56
N ALA A 88 -28.16 25.82 -8.63
CA ALA A 88 -29.43 26.30 -8.11
C ALA A 88 -29.30 27.68 -7.46
N LEU A 89 -28.26 27.87 -6.64
CA LEU A 89 -27.95 29.17 -6.02
C LEU A 89 -27.67 30.25 -7.07
N MET A 90 -26.80 29.98 -8.06
CA MET A 90 -26.46 30.94 -9.10
C MET A 90 -27.65 31.33 -9.98
N LEU A 91 -28.48 30.37 -10.37
CA LEU A 91 -29.72 30.65 -11.12
C LEU A 91 -30.67 31.54 -10.31
N SER A 92 -30.77 31.30 -9.01
CA SER A 92 -31.60 32.10 -8.11
C SER A 92 -31.06 33.53 -7.90
N ILE A 93 -29.74 33.69 -7.83
CA ILE A 93 -29.08 35.01 -7.78
C ILE A 93 -29.38 35.81 -9.06
N ILE A 94 -29.26 35.18 -10.23
CA ILE A 94 -29.57 35.81 -11.53
C ILE A 94 -31.05 36.20 -11.62
N ALA A 95 -31.94 35.32 -11.14
CA ALA A 95 -33.38 35.57 -11.07
C ALA A 95 -33.77 36.59 -9.98
N ARG A 96 -32.83 37.05 -9.14
CA ARG A 96 -33.06 37.91 -7.97
C ARG A 96 -34.05 37.31 -6.97
N GLN A 97 -34.01 35.99 -6.80
CA GLN A 97 -34.89 35.19 -5.93
C GLN A 97 -34.11 34.41 -4.86
N VAL A 98 -32.86 34.82 -4.57
CA VAL A 98 -31.99 34.12 -3.62
C VAL A 98 -32.62 34.07 -2.22
N SER A 99 -32.52 32.91 -1.58
CA SER A 99 -32.97 32.68 -0.22
C SER A 99 -31.81 32.19 0.66
N GLU A 100 -31.92 32.43 1.96
CA GLU A 100 -30.98 31.90 2.96
C GLU A 100 -30.93 30.37 2.92
N GLU A 101 -32.07 29.72 2.64
CA GLU A 101 -32.17 28.27 2.48
C GLU A 101 -31.28 27.73 1.34
N LEU A 102 -31.26 28.40 0.18
CA LEU A 102 -30.40 27.98 -0.94
C LEU A 102 -28.91 28.16 -0.63
N LEU A 103 -28.55 29.24 0.08
CA LEU A 103 -27.18 29.47 0.52
C LEU A 103 -26.73 28.41 1.53
N ASN A 104 -27.58 28.09 2.51
CA ASN A 104 -27.32 27.05 3.51
C ASN A 104 -27.21 25.67 2.85
N HIS A 105 -28.08 25.36 1.89
CA HIS A 105 -28.01 24.10 1.13
C HIS A 105 -26.68 23.96 0.36
N TYR A 106 -26.22 25.03 -0.29
CA TYR A 106 -24.90 25.04 -0.94
C TYR A 106 -23.76 24.86 0.07
N ASN A 107 -23.78 25.57 1.20
CA ASN A 107 -22.75 25.45 2.23
C ASN A 107 -22.69 24.03 2.80
N GLU A 108 -23.84 23.40 3.07
CA GLU A 108 -23.91 22.01 3.53
C GLU A 108 -23.37 21.03 2.49
N ALA A 109 -23.72 21.21 1.22
CA ALA A 109 -23.24 20.35 0.14
C ALA A 109 -21.71 20.50 -0.06
N GLN A 110 -21.19 21.72 0.03
CA GLN A 110 -19.76 22.01 -0.01
C GLN A 110 -19.02 21.37 1.18
N GLN A 111 -19.56 21.50 2.40
CA GLN A 111 -18.98 20.85 3.59
C GLN A 111 -18.94 19.33 3.44
N LYS A 112 -20.03 18.70 3.00
CA LYS A 112 -20.09 17.25 2.76
C LYS A 112 -19.06 16.79 1.72
N PHE A 113 -18.82 17.58 0.68
CA PHE A 113 -17.79 17.30 -0.33
C PHE A 113 -16.37 17.38 0.25
N ILE A 114 -16.06 18.43 1.01
CA ILE A 114 -14.76 18.57 1.67
C ILE A 114 -14.55 17.42 2.66
N SER A 115 -15.55 17.11 3.49
CA SER A 115 -15.46 16.02 4.46
C SER A 115 -15.26 14.65 3.82
N SER A 116 -15.86 14.36 2.66
CA SER A 116 -15.62 13.08 1.97
C SER A 116 -14.20 13.01 1.37
N ILE A 117 -13.65 14.14 0.92
CA ILE A 117 -12.24 14.21 0.52
C ILE A 117 -11.33 13.96 1.72
N ASP A 118 -11.58 14.60 2.87
CA ASP A 118 -10.76 14.45 4.07
C ASP A 118 -10.77 13.01 4.58
N GLN A 119 -11.94 12.37 4.64
CA GLN A 119 -12.06 10.94 4.98
C GLN A 119 -11.24 10.05 4.04
N TYR A 120 -11.27 10.33 2.75
CA TYR A 120 -10.49 9.54 1.80
C TYR A 120 -8.99 9.80 1.94
N LYS A 121 -8.56 11.04 2.22
CA LYS A 121 -7.16 11.36 2.52
C LYS A 121 -6.68 10.65 3.78
N GLU A 122 -7.47 10.64 4.85
CA GLU A 122 -7.17 9.91 6.09
C GLU A 122 -7.00 8.41 5.83
N TYR A 123 -7.88 7.83 5.02
CA TYR A 123 -7.76 6.44 4.58
C TYR A 123 -6.46 6.20 3.80
N LEU A 124 -6.14 7.05 2.82
CA LEU A 124 -4.93 6.94 2.01
C LEU A 124 -3.66 7.07 2.86
N PHE A 125 -3.60 8.01 3.80
CA PHE A 125 -2.48 8.14 4.72
C PHE A 125 -2.33 6.92 5.63
N SER A 126 -3.44 6.45 6.20
CA SER A 126 -3.45 5.26 7.03
C SER A 126 -2.95 4.03 6.26
N TYR A 127 -3.40 3.87 5.01
CA TYR A 127 -2.96 2.78 4.15
C TYR A 127 -1.49 2.93 3.73
N ARG A 128 -1.01 4.15 3.44
CA ARG A 128 0.40 4.42 3.11
C ARG A 128 1.34 4.04 4.25
N ASN A 129 0.91 4.26 5.49
CA ASN A 129 1.64 3.92 6.71
C ASN A 129 1.76 2.41 6.95
N LEU A 130 1.05 1.59 6.19
CA LEU A 130 1.18 0.13 6.21
C LEU A 130 2.36 -0.36 5.36
N TYR A 131 3.07 0.53 4.69
CA TYR A 131 4.17 0.20 3.80
C TYR A 131 5.44 0.98 4.14
N ASP A 132 6.56 0.28 3.99
CA ASP A 132 7.88 0.83 4.20
C ASP A 132 8.26 1.84 3.10
N ALA A 133 8.73 3.02 3.51
CA ALA A 133 9.08 4.08 2.57
C ALA A 133 10.33 3.75 1.73
N LEU A 134 11.26 2.96 2.29
CA LEU A 134 12.54 2.66 1.64
C LEU A 134 12.41 1.56 0.57
N THR A 135 11.77 0.44 0.93
CA THR A 135 11.67 -0.78 0.11
C THR A 135 10.35 -0.89 -0.65
N GLY A 136 9.33 -0.12 -0.23
CA GLY A 136 7.96 -0.23 -0.73
C GLY A 136 7.34 -1.61 -0.46
N LEU A 137 7.84 -2.35 0.53
CA LEU A 137 7.23 -3.59 1.01
C LEU A 137 6.21 -3.29 2.11
N PRO A 138 5.16 -4.09 2.25
CA PRO A 138 4.24 -3.97 3.38
C PRO A 138 4.98 -4.24 4.70
N LEU A 139 4.63 -3.48 5.73
CA LEU A 139 5.21 -3.59 7.06
C LEU A 139 4.56 -4.73 7.84
N ARG A 140 5.23 -5.09 8.95
CA ARG A 140 4.75 -6.06 9.93
C ARG A 140 3.26 -5.92 10.24
N HIS A 141 2.74 -4.71 10.47
CA HIS A 141 1.33 -4.54 10.83
C HIS A 141 0.36 -5.07 9.76
N LEU A 142 0.64 -4.84 8.47
CA LEU A 142 -0.22 -5.35 7.39
C LEU A 142 -0.19 -6.88 7.34
N MET A 143 0.96 -7.51 7.61
CA MET A 143 1.06 -8.96 7.70
C MET A 143 0.07 -9.55 8.72
N TYR A 144 -0.01 -8.94 9.92
CA TYR A 144 -0.94 -9.41 10.95
C TYR A 144 -2.41 -9.25 10.52
N GLN A 145 -2.74 -8.16 9.82
CA GLN A 145 -4.09 -7.94 9.29
C GLN A 145 -4.45 -8.94 8.19
N GLU A 146 -3.51 -9.27 7.31
CA GLU A 146 -3.76 -10.12 6.14
C GLU A 146 -3.64 -11.61 6.42
N PHE A 147 -2.91 -12.01 7.47
CA PHE A 147 -2.62 -13.42 7.77
C PHE A 147 -3.87 -14.31 7.87
N PRO A 148 -4.96 -13.93 8.59
CA PRO A 148 -6.15 -14.77 8.67
C PRO A 148 -6.78 -15.04 7.28
N LEU A 149 -6.77 -14.03 6.40
CA LEU A 149 -7.30 -14.15 5.04
C LEU A 149 -6.44 -15.07 4.18
N ILE A 150 -5.11 -14.94 4.26
CA ILE A 150 -4.16 -15.78 3.52
C ILE A 150 -4.29 -17.24 3.97
N ARG A 151 -4.34 -17.46 5.28
CA ARG A 151 -4.51 -18.79 5.87
C ARG A 151 -5.81 -19.44 5.42
N SER A 152 -6.93 -18.74 5.54
CA SER A 152 -8.24 -19.23 5.08
C SER A 152 -8.25 -19.51 3.56
N ARG A 153 -7.53 -18.73 2.76
CA ARG A 153 -7.34 -19.00 1.32
C ARG A 153 -6.57 -20.29 1.08
N CYS A 154 -5.47 -20.51 1.79
CA CYS A 154 -4.67 -21.75 1.68
C CYS A 154 -5.49 -22.98 2.03
N GLU A 155 -6.24 -22.91 3.14
CA GLU A 155 -7.12 -24.00 3.60
C GLU A 155 -8.17 -24.36 2.53
N ARG A 156 -8.83 -23.36 1.92
CA ARG A 156 -9.79 -23.58 0.82
C ARG A 156 -9.16 -24.13 -0.45
N ALA A 157 -7.89 -23.82 -0.70
CA ALA A 157 -7.15 -24.28 -1.88
C ALA A 157 -6.43 -25.63 -1.65
N GLU A 158 -6.62 -26.26 -0.49
CA GLU A 158 -5.93 -27.48 -0.06
C GLU A 158 -4.39 -27.33 -0.15
N ARG A 159 -3.88 -26.13 0.16
CA ARG A 159 -2.45 -25.83 0.22
C ARG A 159 -1.99 -25.61 1.65
N SER A 160 -0.74 -25.97 1.91
CA SER A 160 -0.06 -25.66 3.16
C SER A 160 0.54 -24.26 3.11
N LEU A 161 0.39 -23.52 4.21
CA LEU A 161 1.01 -22.21 4.39
C LEU A 161 2.34 -22.38 5.14
N TYR A 162 3.41 -21.84 4.58
CA TYR A 162 4.73 -21.79 5.20
C TYR A 162 5.14 -20.35 5.48
N LEU A 163 5.87 -20.13 6.57
CA LEU A 163 6.47 -18.85 6.93
C LEU A 163 7.98 -18.96 6.79
N LEU A 164 8.56 -18.05 6.01
CA LEU A 164 10.00 -17.88 5.87
C LEU A 164 10.39 -16.52 6.45
N ILE A 165 11.12 -16.51 7.57
CA ILE A 165 11.79 -15.31 8.08
C ILE A 165 13.22 -15.29 7.54
N MET A 166 13.71 -14.11 7.19
CA MET A 166 15.07 -13.91 6.68
C MET A 166 15.68 -12.66 7.31
N ASP A 167 16.98 -12.72 7.57
CA ASP A 167 17.76 -11.60 8.08
C ASP A 167 19.08 -11.49 7.29
N ILE A 168 19.41 -10.27 6.85
CA ILE A 168 20.62 -10.00 6.07
C ILE A 168 21.87 -10.27 6.90
N ASP A 169 22.73 -11.13 6.39
CA ASP A 169 23.92 -11.53 7.12
C ASP A 169 24.93 -10.37 7.21
N ARG A 170 25.30 -10.04 8.44
CA ARG A 170 26.32 -9.01 8.75
C ARG A 170 25.95 -7.63 8.20
N PHE A 171 24.67 -7.27 8.15
CA PHE A 171 24.23 -5.97 7.65
C PHE A 171 24.86 -4.79 8.39
N LYS A 172 25.05 -4.89 9.72
CA LYS A 172 25.80 -3.90 10.49
C LYS A 172 27.21 -3.66 9.92
N THR A 173 27.93 -4.71 9.52
CA THR A 173 29.26 -4.57 8.90
C THR A 173 29.19 -3.83 7.57
N ILE A 174 28.12 -4.01 6.79
CA ILE A 174 27.91 -3.25 5.55
C ILE A 174 27.76 -1.76 5.89
N ASN A 175 26.90 -1.40 6.84
CA ASN A 175 26.74 -0.01 7.29
C ASN A 175 28.04 0.58 7.83
N ASP A 176 28.76 -0.16 8.67
CA ASP A 176 30.00 0.30 9.29
C ASP A 176 31.13 0.50 8.26
N THR A 177 31.11 -0.26 7.15
CA THR A 177 32.15 -0.21 6.10
C THR A 177 31.83 0.80 4.99
N TRP A 178 30.57 0.88 4.56
CA TRP A 178 30.13 1.62 3.36
C TRP A 178 29.18 2.78 3.68
N GLY A 179 28.83 2.97 4.95
CA GLY A 179 27.88 3.99 5.39
C GLY A 179 26.42 3.54 5.26
N HIS A 180 25.53 4.32 5.87
CA HIS A 180 24.10 4.00 5.91
C HIS A 180 23.40 4.07 4.55
N ASN A 181 23.87 4.94 3.63
CA ASN A 181 23.31 5.02 2.27
C ASN A 181 23.49 3.70 1.51
N ALA A 182 24.66 3.07 1.68
CA ALA A 182 24.92 1.74 1.13
C ALA A 182 23.99 0.67 1.74
N GLY A 183 23.76 0.74 3.05
CA GLY A 183 22.78 -0.14 3.71
C GLY A 183 21.37 0.02 3.13
N ASP A 184 20.95 1.25 2.88
CA ASP A 184 19.67 1.55 2.24
C ASP A 184 19.57 0.96 0.83
N ASP A 185 20.64 1.06 0.02
CA ASP A 185 20.71 0.47 -1.32
C ASP A 185 20.67 -1.06 -1.28
N VAL A 186 21.30 -1.67 -0.28
CA VAL A 186 21.19 -3.10 -0.01
C VAL A 186 19.76 -3.49 0.33
N LEU A 187 19.08 -2.77 1.22
CA LEU A 187 17.68 -3.05 1.57
C LEU A 187 16.74 -2.92 0.37
N ARG A 188 16.91 -1.88 -0.46
CA ARG A 188 16.14 -1.71 -1.71
C ARG A 188 16.37 -2.87 -2.67
N SER A 189 17.63 -3.26 -2.86
CA SER A 189 18.00 -4.32 -3.80
C SER A 189 17.51 -5.68 -3.33
N VAL A 190 17.68 -6.02 -2.05
CA VAL A 190 17.13 -7.24 -1.45
C VAL A 190 15.60 -7.27 -1.62
N ALA A 191 14.89 -6.19 -1.31
CA ALA A 191 13.45 -6.12 -1.51
C ALA A 191 13.04 -6.31 -2.98
N SER A 192 13.79 -5.74 -3.92
CA SER A 192 13.54 -5.91 -5.36
C SER A 192 13.77 -7.35 -5.82
N ILE A 193 14.87 -7.97 -5.39
CA ILE A 193 15.20 -9.37 -5.70
C ILE A 193 14.13 -10.30 -5.13
N LEU A 194 13.73 -10.10 -3.87
CA LEU A 194 12.65 -10.85 -3.25
C LEU A 194 11.34 -10.70 -4.05
N LYS A 195 10.94 -9.47 -4.41
CA LYS A 195 9.74 -9.23 -5.22
C LYS A 195 9.78 -10.00 -6.54
N GLY A 196 10.92 -10.05 -7.22
CA GLY A 196 11.10 -10.83 -8.46
C GLY A 196 11.08 -12.35 -8.25
N ALA A 197 11.46 -12.83 -7.07
CA ALA A 197 11.49 -14.25 -6.73
C ALA A 197 10.14 -14.81 -6.24
N THR A 198 9.16 -13.94 -6.02
CA THR A 198 7.86 -14.22 -5.39
C THR A 198 6.76 -14.40 -6.43
N ARG A 199 5.90 -15.40 -6.25
CA ARG A 199 4.73 -15.62 -7.11
C ARG A 199 3.61 -14.62 -6.77
N ASN A 200 2.69 -14.36 -7.71
CA ASN A 200 1.59 -13.40 -7.52
C ASN A 200 0.73 -13.62 -6.25
N GLU A 201 0.66 -14.84 -5.75
CA GLU A 201 -0.17 -15.21 -4.59
C GLU A 201 0.60 -15.13 -3.26
N GLU A 202 1.93 -15.17 -3.31
CA GLU A 202 2.83 -15.10 -2.15
C GLU A 202 3.03 -13.63 -1.74
N ARG A 203 3.31 -13.41 -0.46
CA ARG A 203 3.51 -12.05 0.08
C ARG A 203 4.81 -11.94 0.84
N ILE A 204 5.49 -10.81 0.62
CA ILE A 204 6.73 -10.42 1.31
C ILE A 204 6.43 -9.21 2.17
N TYR A 205 6.99 -9.18 3.37
CA TYR A 205 6.85 -8.09 4.32
C TYR A 205 8.23 -7.65 4.81
N ARG A 206 8.40 -6.34 5.03
CA ARG A 206 9.52 -5.82 5.82
C ARG A 206 9.13 -5.94 7.30
N PHE A 207 9.74 -6.87 8.00
CA PHE A 207 9.36 -7.23 9.38
C PHE A 207 10.12 -6.39 10.41
N GLY A 208 11.40 -6.14 10.16
CA GLY A 208 12.31 -5.38 11.01
C GLY A 208 13.24 -4.49 10.19
N GLY A 209 14.36 -4.07 10.81
CA GLY A 209 15.35 -3.20 10.17
C GLY A 209 15.99 -3.85 8.95
N GLU A 210 16.52 -5.07 9.12
CA GLU A 210 17.17 -5.92 8.11
C GLU A 210 16.45 -7.27 7.91
N GLU A 211 15.25 -7.39 8.48
CA GLU A 211 14.46 -8.63 8.51
C GLU A 211 13.26 -8.58 7.55
N PHE A 212 13.07 -9.68 6.83
CA PHE A 212 11.99 -9.87 5.87
C PHE A 212 11.22 -11.15 6.21
N ILE A 213 9.90 -11.14 6.01
CA ILE A 213 9.08 -12.34 6.12
C ILE A 213 8.37 -12.60 4.80
N MET A 214 8.34 -13.87 4.39
CA MET A 214 7.52 -14.35 3.28
C MET A 214 6.50 -15.37 3.77
N LEU A 215 5.27 -15.23 3.27
CA LEU A 215 4.21 -16.23 3.40
C LEU A 215 4.12 -17.01 2.08
N LEU A 216 4.55 -18.26 2.12
CA LEU A 216 4.66 -19.15 0.97
C LEU A 216 3.51 -20.15 0.96
N GLU A 217 2.86 -20.31 -0.18
CA GLU A 217 1.86 -21.36 -0.37
C GLU A 217 2.50 -22.54 -1.10
N ALA A 218 2.41 -23.73 -0.51
CA ALA A 218 3.00 -24.92 -1.09
C ALA A 218 2.02 -26.10 -1.07
N THR A 219 2.08 -26.93 -2.11
CA THR A 219 1.34 -28.19 -2.21
C THR A 219 2.06 -29.35 -1.54
N SER A 220 3.35 -29.20 -1.22
CA SER A 220 4.13 -30.17 -0.47
C SER A 220 5.26 -29.51 0.30
N ARG A 221 5.84 -30.23 1.25
CA ARG A 221 7.00 -29.79 2.03
C ARG A 221 8.21 -29.52 1.14
N GLU A 222 8.48 -30.41 0.20
CA GLU A 222 9.63 -30.32 -0.73
C GLU A 222 9.54 -29.05 -1.57
N GLN A 223 8.34 -28.64 -1.98
CA GLN A 223 8.14 -27.38 -2.71
C GLN A 223 8.47 -26.16 -1.84
N ALA A 224 8.10 -26.17 -0.56
CA ALA A 224 8.43 -25.10 0.38
C ALA A 224 9.95 -25.04 0.64
N GLU A 225 10.59 -26.20 0.82
CA GLU A 225 12.04 -26.30 1.00
C GLU A 225 12.80 -25.74 -0.21
N GLN A 226 12.42 -26.17 -1.42
CA GLN A 226 12.99 -25.66 -2.67
C GLN A 226 12.79 -24.15 -2.81
N ALA A 227 11.63 -23.61 -2.41
CA ALA A 227 11.39 -22.18 -2.44
C ALA A 227 12.34 -21.43 -1.49
N GLY A 228 12.46 -21.87 -0.24
CA GLY A 228 13.34 -21.24 0.75
C GLY A 228 14.82 -21.28 0.35
N GLN A 229 15.29 -22.41 -0.15
CA GLN A 229 16.66 -22.58 -0.65
C GLN A 229 16.93 -21.70 -1.87
N ARG A 230 16.03 -21.72 -2.87
CA ARG A 230 16.12 -20.91 -4.08
C ARG A 230 16.20 -19.43 -3.73
N ILE A 231 15.39 -18.94 -2.80
CA ILE A 231 15.38 -17.53 -2.39
C ILE A 231 16.75 -17.12 -1.81
N CYS A 232 17.31 -17.92 -0.89
CA CYS A 232 18.62 -17.64 -0.30
C CYS A 232 19.73 -17.65 -1.36
N GLN A 233 19.74 -18.66 -2.25
CA GLN A 233 20.71 -18.77 -3.35
C GLN A 233 20.57 -17.64 -4.37
N HIS A 234 19.34 -17.23 -4.66
CA HIS A 234 19.07 -16.13 -5.59
C HIS A 234 19.64 -14.82 -5.04
N LEU A 235 19.42 -14.49 -3.76
CA LEU A 235 20.05 -13.32 -3.14
C LEU A 235 21.59 -13.42 -3.15
N ALA A 236 22.14 -14.58 -2.78
CA ALA A 236 23.58 -14.78 -2.72
C ALA A 236 24.31 -14.72 -4.08
N SER A 237 23.57 -14.88 -5.19
CA SER A 237 24.07 -14.84 -6.57
C SER A 237 23.85 -13.51 -7.27
N HIS A 238 23.17 -12.55 -6.63
CA HIS A 238 22.88 -11.23 -7.18
C HIS A 238 23.55 -10.15 -6.32
N PRO A 239 24.83 -9.80 -6.60
CA PRO A 239 25.51 -8.72 -5.90
C PRO A 239 24.73 -7.40 -6.01
N VAL A 240 24.74 -6.63 -4.93
CA VAL A 240 24.13 -5.31 -4.89
C VAL A 240 25.15 -4.28 -5.37
N SER A 241 24.76 -3.44 -6.32
CA SER A 241 25.59 -2.31 -6.75
C SER A 241 25.44 -1.16 -5.75
N VAL A 242 26.55 -0.75 -5.13
CA VAL A 242 26.66 0.39 -4.22
C VAL A 242 27.86 1.21 -4.67
N ASP A 243 27.65 2.48 -5.03
CA ASP A 243 28.72 3.39 -5.50
C ASP A 243 29.66 2.74 -6.54
N ASP A 244 29.08 2.13 -7.57
CA ASP A 244 29.76 1.38 -8.64
C ASP A 244 30.56 0.13 -8.19
N GLN A 245 30.38 -0.33 -6.95
CA GLN A 245 30.96 -1.55 -6.42
C GLN A 245 29.91 -2.65 -6.21
N ALA A 246 30.27 -3.88 -6.57
CA ALA A 246 29.43 -5.04 -6.36
C ALA A 246 29.65 -5.63 -4.95
N ILE A 247 28.72 -5.37 -4.04
CA ILE A 247 28.72 -5.95 -2.69
C ILE A 247 27.95 -7.26 -2.70
N ARG A 248 28.63 -8.35 -2.33
CA ARG A 248 27.95 -9.64 -2.15
C ARG A 248 27.19 -9.64 -0.83
N VAL A 249 25.87 -9.80 -0.93
CA VAL A 249 24.96 -9.88 0.23
C VAL A 249 24.39 -11.29 0.31
N THR A 250 24.30 -11.83 1.52
CA THR A 250 23.64 -13.12 1.78
C THR A 250 22.58 -12.93 2.85
N VAL A 251 21.63 -13.86 2.90
CA VAL A 251 20.63 -13.94 3.96
C VAL A 251 20.70 -15.29 4.63
N THR A 252 20.34 -15.33 5.89
CA THR A 252 19.99 -16.58 6.57
C THR A 252 18.49 -16.62 6.75
N GLY A 253 17.87 -17.72 6.33
CA GLY A 253 16.43 -17.93 6.43
C GLY A 253 16.05 -19.01 7.44
N GLY A 254 14.91 -18.82 8.10
CA GLY A 254 14.21 -19.82 8.89
C GLY A 254 12.83 -20.07 8.30
N LEU A 255 12.58 -21.31 7.87
CA LEU A 255 11.34 -21.78 7.26
C LEU A 255 10.57 -22.64 8.27
N THR A 256 9.25 -22.50 8.32
CA THR A 256 8.39 -23.39 9.09
C THR A 256 7.03 -23.57 8.41
N LEU A 257 6.42 -24.73 8.61
CA LEU A 257 4.98 -24.90 8.38
C LEU A 257 4.20 -24.02 9.37
N VAL A 258 3.09 -23.42 8.93
CA VAL A 258 2.08 -22.78 9.78
C VAL A 258 0.98 -23.80 10.03
N SER A 259 0.96 -24.38 11.22
CA SER A 259 -0.01 -25.43 11.59
C SER A 259 -1.41 -24.85 11.85
N ALA A 260 -2.43 -25.71 11.88
CA ALA A 260 -3.80 -25.29 12.16
C ALA A 260 -3.95 -24.63 13.54
N ASP A 261 -3.17 -25.07 14.54
CA ASP A 261 -3.25 -24.51 15.89
C ASP A 261 -2.28 -23.34 16.11
N ASP A 262 -1.51 -22.96 15.09
CA ASP A 262 -0.57 -21.84 15.21
C ASP A 262 -1.27 -20.49 15.18
N SER A 263 -0.84 -19.64 16.10
CA SER A 263 -0.92 -18.19 15.92
C SER A 263 0.22 -17.74 14.98
N LEU A 264 0.05 -16.57 14.33
CA LEU A 264 1.15 -15.98 13.57
C LEU A 264 2.39 -15.77 14.44
N HIS A 265 2.20 -15.42 15.72
CA HIS A 265 3.31 -15.22 16.65
C HIS A 265 4.11 -16.50 16.95
N SER A 266 3.43 -17.64 17.15
CA SER A 266 4.10 -18.92 17.39
C SER A 266 4.87 -19.39 16.16
N ALA A 267 4.29 -19.25 14.96
CA ALA A 267 4.97 -19.56 13.71
C ALA A 267 6.22 -18.69 13.49
N ILE A 268 6.12 -17.38 13.74
CA ILE A 268 7.28 -16.47 13.67
C ILE A 268 8.37 -16.90 14.66
N GLY A 269 8.02 -17.19 15.92
CA GLY A 269 8.98 -17.59 16.94
C GLY A 269 9.72 -18.89 16.57
N ARG A 270 9.02 -19.86 15.98
CA ARG A 270 9.63 -21.11 15.50
C ARG A 270 10.56 -20.89 14.31
N ALA A 271 10.15 -20.06 13.35
CA ALA A 271 10.99 -19.67 12.21
C ALA A 271 12.24 -18.88 12.65
N ASP A 272 12.10 -17.99 13.62
CA ASP A 272 13.21 -17.19 14.18
C ASP A 272 14.27 -18.08 14.83
N LYS A 273 13.86 -19.07 15.64
CA LYS A 273 14.77 -20.09 16.19
C LYS A 273 15.56 -20.81 15.09
N ALA A 274 14.90 -21.18 13.99
CA ALA A 274 15.53 -21.82 12.84
C ALA A 274 16.55 -20.91 12.17
N MET A 275 16.19 -19.65 11.94
CA MET A 275 17.08 -18.64 11.38
C MET A 275 18.31 -18.40 12.27
N TYR A 276 18.11 -18.29 13.59
CA TYR A 276 19.19 -18.13 14.57
C TYR A 276 20.15 -19.32 14.56
N TYR A 277 19.63 -20.55 14.51
CA TYR A 277 20.44 -21.76 14.32
C TYR A 277 21.28 -21.68 13.02
N GLY A 278 20.67 -21.23 11.92
CA GLY A 278 21.36 -21.02 10.65
C GLY A 278 22.51 -20.01 10.74
N LYS A 279 22.32 -18.92 11.50
CA LYS A 279 23.36 -17.89 11.70
C LYS A 279 24.55 -18.44 12.47
N ASN A 280 24.31 -19.31 13.45
CA ASN A 280 25.37 -19.93 14.25
C ASN A 280 26.09 -21.07 13.53
N THR A 281 25.42 -21.74 12.58
CA THR A 281 26.02 -22.86 11.83
C THR A 281 26.73 -22.45 10.54
N GLY A 282 26.72 -21.15 10.20
CA GLY A 282 27.59 -20.59 9.17
C GLY A 282 26.92 -19.65 8.17
N ARG A 283 25.67 -19.22 8.40
CA ARG A 283 24.96 -18.22 7.59
C ARG A 283 24.74 -18.65 6.12
N ASN A 284 24.17 -17.76 5.30
CA ASN A 284 23.91 -17.98 3.87
C ASN A 284 23.23 -19.32 3.57
N ARG A 285 22.12 -19.58 4.28
CA ARG A 285 21.40 -20.86 4.23
C ARG A 285 19.96 -20.69 4.68
N CYS A 286 19.13 -21.66 4.34
CA CYS A 286 17.78 -21.77 4.87
C CYS A 286 17.71 -22.97 5.82
N ILE A 287 17.08 -22.79 6.98
CA ILE A 287 16.85 -23.83 7.97
C ILE A 287 15.35 -24.09 8.05
N LEU A 288 14.92 -25.33 7.89
CA LEU A 288 13.54 -25.74 8.16
C LEU A 288 13.39 -26.18 9.62
N ALA A 289 12.44 -25.58 10.33
CA ALA A 289 11.93 -26.08 11.60
C ALA A 289 10.82 -27.11 11.33
N LEU A 290 11.03 -28.35 11.78
CA LEU A 290 9.99 -29.38 11.83
C LEU A 290 9.19 -29.30 13.13
N SER A 291 9.87 -28.88 14.20
CA SER A 291 9.32 -28.57 15.50
C SER A 291 10.17 -27.49 16.17
N ASP A 292 9.87 -27.16 17.42
CA ASP A 292 10.68 -26.22 18.20
C ASP A 292 12.10 -26.74 18.52
N GLU A 293 12.32 -28.05 18.42
CA GLU A 293 13.57 -28.72 18.78
C GLU A 293 14.29 -29.36 17.58
N GLU A 294 13.57 -29.60 16.47
CA GLU A 294 14.09 -30.29 15.29
C GLU A 294 14.28 -29.33 14.11
N MET A 295 15.54 -29.14 13.73
CA MET A 295 15.96 -28.18 12.69
C MET A 295 16.77 -28.91 11.61
N VAL A 296 16.45 -28.65 10.34
CA VAL A 296 17.13 -29.23 9.18
C VAL A 296 17.71 -28.12 8.31
N THR A 297 19.00 -28.21 8.00
CA THR A 297 19.61 -27.29 7.02
C THR A 297 19.20 -27.75 5.62
N LEU A 298 18.62 -26.84 4.83
CA LEU A 298 18.27 -27.10 3.45
C LEU A 298 19.54 -26.99 2.59
N ALA A 299 19.81 -28.05 1.82
CA ALA A 299 21.02 -28.21 1.00
C ALA A 299 20.77 -27.76 -0.43
#